data_AF-A0AAW5EVQ6-F1
#
_entry.id   AF-A0AAW5EVQ6-F1
#
_cell.length_a   1.000
_cell.length_b   1.000
_cell.length_c   1.000
_cell.angle_alpha   90.00
_cell.angle_beta   90.00
_cell.angle_gamma   90.00
#
_symmetry.space_group_name_H-M   'P 1'
#
loop_
_entity.id
_entity.type
_entity.pdbx_description
1 polymer ?
#
loop_
_entity_poly.entity_id
_entity_poly.type
_entity_poly.pdbx_seq_one_letter_code
_entity_poly.pdbx_strand_id
1 'polypeptide(L)'
;RMVDTLDMARERFPGMPNSLDALCRRFSIDLSERTTHNALLDCRLLAAVYLELTGGRQRGLGLAVEEGSGGIATYTYARPAGHQPVRVQPTEAEIEAHQAFVKRLSDPLWLA
;
A
#
# COMPACT_ATOMS: atom_id res chain seq x y z
N ARG A 1 -12.99 -0.42 18.47
CA ARG A 1 -11.91 0.51 18.87
C ARG A 1 -12.21 1.85 18.20
N MET A 2 -12.22 2.95 18.96
CA MET A 2 -12.40 4.30 18.42
C MET A 2 -11.03 4.88 18.02
N VAL A 3 -10.97 5.61 16.90
CA VAL A 3 -9.74 6.23 16.39
C VAL A 3 -10.04 7.70 16.11
N ASP A 4 -9.21 8.61 16.65
CA ASP A 4 -9.31 10.03 16.39
C ASP A 4 -8.45 10.40 15.16
N THR A 5 -9.11 10.79 14.08
CA THR A 5 -8.43 11.18 12.84
C THR A 5 -7.75 12.54 12.94
N LEU A 6 -8.15 13.40 13.88
CA LEU A 6 -7.54 14.71 14.10
C LEU A 6 -6.15 14.56 14.72
N ASP A 7 -6.01 13.66 15.68
CA ASP A 7 -4.71 13.37 16.30
C ASP A 7 -3.75 12.78 15.27
N MET A 8 -4.22 11.87 14.42
CA MET A 8 -3.44 11.37 13.28
C MET A 8 -2.99 12.50 12.33
N ALA A 9 -3.88 13.46 12.05
CA ALA A 9 -3.53 14.60 11.20
C ALA A 9 -2.51 15.54 11.87
N ARG A 10 -2.59 15.75 13.19
CA ARG A 10 -1.65 16.57 13.97
C ARG A 10 -0.25 15.97 14.02
N GLU A 11 -0.15 14.66 14.19
CA GLU A 11 1.13 13.94 14.18
C GLU A 11 1.79 14.03 12.79
N ARG A 12 1.00 13.86 11.72
CA ARG A 12 1.49 13.94 10.34
C ARG A 12 1.87 15.37 9.92
N PHE A 13 1.10 16.36 10.35
CA PHE A 13 1.23 17.76 9.92
C PHE A 13 1.23 18.72 11.12
N PRO A 14 2.35 18.79 11.86
CA PRO A 14 2.47 19.70 12.98
C PRO A 14 2.46 21.16 12.50
N GLY A 15 1.69 22.02 13.19
CA GLY A 15 1.63 23.47 12.91
C GLY A 15 0.80 23.87 11.68
N MET A 16 0.14 22.94 11.00
CA MET A 16 -0.72 23.22 9.84
C MET A 16 -2.21 23.12 10.21
N PRO A 17 -3.11 23.77 9.44
CA PRO A 17 -4.55 23.61 9.64
C PRO A 17 -4.97 22.17 9.34
N ASN A 18 -5.45 21.46 10.36
CA ASN A 18 -5.91 20.06 10.28
C ASN A 18 -7.45 19.96 10.22
N SER A 19 -8.11 20.96 9.65
CA SER A 19 -9.55 20.91 9.37
C SER A 19 -9.83 19.97 8.18
N LEU A 20 -11.03 19.39 8.13
CA LEU A 20 -11.44 18.47 7.06
C LEU A 20 -11.24 19.10 5.67
N ASP A 21 -11.61 20.38 5.51
CA ASP A 21 -11.43 21.12 4.25
C ASP A 21 -9.96 21.31 3.89
N ALA A 22 -9.10 21.59 4.86
CA ALA A 22 -7.67 21.74 4.63
C ALA A 22 -7.03 20.41 4.20
N LEU A 23 -7.45 19.30 4.82
CA LEU A 23 -6.99 17.96 4.46
C LEU A 23 -7.50 17.54 3.07
N CYS A 24 -8.76 17.81 2.75
CA CYS A 24 -9.31 17.50 1.42
C CYS A 24 -8.57 18.26 0.31
N ARG A 25 -8.30 19.56 0.49
CA ARG A 25 -7.49 20.34 -0.47
C ARG A 25 -6.08 19.78 -0.63
N ARG A 26 -5.45 19.35 0.46
CA ARG A 26 -4.08 18.81 0.44
C ARG A 26 -3.98 17.50 -0.33
N PHE A 27 -4.98 16.63 -0.17
CA PHE A 27 -5.04 15.34 -0.87
C PHE A 27 -5.72 15.43 -2.25
N SER A 28 -5.99 16.65 -2.74
CA SER A 28 -6.69 16.88 -4.02
C SER A 28 -8.01 16.12 -4.13
N ILE A 29 -8.74 16.03 -3.01
CA ILE A 29 -10.07 15.43 -2.94
C ILE A 29 -11.08 16.48 -3.37
N ASP A 30 -11.99 16.11 -4.27
CA ASP A 30 -13.00 17.03 -4.79
C ASP A 30 -13.96 17.50 -3.68
N LEU A 31 -14.13 18.82 -3.60
CA LEU A 31 -15.00 19.51 -2.66
C LEU A 31 -16.16 20.21 -3.39
N SER A 32 -16.27 20.07 -4.72
CA SER A 32 -17.24 20.76 -5.57
C SER A 32 -18.70 20.46 -5.17
N GLU A 33 -18.98 19.23 -4.74
CA GLU A 33 -20.30 18.81 -4.26
C GLU A 33 -20.64 19.33 -2.84
N ARG A 34 -19.67 19.94 -2.14
CA ARG A 34 -19.84 20.45 -0.77
C ARG A 34 -20.41 21.85 -0.77
N THR A 35 -21.64 21.99 -1.24
CA THR A 35 -22.43 23.24 -1.12
C THR A 35 -23.06 23.38 0.26
N THR A 36 -23.35 22.27 0.96
CA THR A 36 -23.85 22.24 2.34
C THR A 36 -23.15 21.17 3.17
N HIS A 37 -22.96 21.43 4.47
CA HIS A 37 -22.41 20.46 5.44
C HIS A 37 -23.42 19.34 5.71
N ASN A 38 -23.38 18.29 4.90
CA ASN A 38 -24.15 17.07 5.13
C ASN A 38 -23.26 16.04 5.83
N ALA A 39 -23.72 15.49 6.95
CA ALA A 39 -23.00 14.47 7.71
C ALA A 39 -22.61 13.25 6.85
N LEU A 40 -23.45 12.86 5.89
CA LEU A 40 -23.14 11.77 4.96
C LEU A 40 -21.92 12.10 4.08
N LEU A 41 -21.89 13.33 3.57
CA LEU A 41 -20.82 13.81 2.70
C LEU A 41 -19.51 13.95 3.50
N ASP A 42 -19.59 14.53 4.70
CA ASP A 42 -18.43 14.68 5.58
C ASP A 42 -17.86 13.32 6.01
N CYS A 43 -18.71 12.30 6.27
CA CYS A 43 -18.26 10.92 6.50
C CYS A 43 -17.51 10.33 5.30
N ARG A 44 -17.99 10.59 4.08
CA ARG A 44 -17.34 10.12 2.84
C ARG A 44 -15.99 10.79 2.62
N LEU A 45 -15.92 12.11 2.81
CA LEU A 45 -14.68 12.88 2.71
C LEU A 45 -13.67 12.44 3.78
N LEU A 46 -14.13 12.26 5.02
CA LEU A 46 -13.29 11.78 6.12
C LEU A 46 -12.74 10.38 5.83
N ALA A 47 -13.54 9.47 5.25
CA ALA A 47 -13.06 8.15 4.84
C ALA A 47 -11.95 8.24 3.79
N ALA A 48 -12.09 9.12 2.79
CA ALA A 48 -11.05 9.34 1.79
C ALA A 48 -9.78 9.93 2.41
N VAL A 49 -9.90 10.93 3.28
CA VAL A 49 -8.77 11.54 4.01
C VAL A 49 -8.08 10.51 4.91
N TYR A 50 -8.84 9.66 5.60
CA TYR A 50 -8.30 8.63 6.48
C TYR A 50 -7.44 7.61 5.72
N LEU A 51 -7.85 7.22 4.50
CA LEU A 51 -7.06 6.36 3.64
C LEU A 51 -5.73 7.02 3.26
N GLU A 52 -5.74 8.31 2.94
CA GLU A 52 -4.52 9.03 2.60
C GLU A 52 -3.60 9.19 3.83
N LEU A 53 -4.16 9.45 5.03
CA LEU A 53 -3.39 9.55 6.28
C LEU A 53 -2.72 8.23 6.69
N THR A 54 -3.32 7.09 6.34
CA THR A 54 -2.83 5.74 6.68
C THR A 54 -1.80 5.19 5.69
N GLY A 55 -1.51 5.91 4.60
CA GLY A 55 -0.48 5.52 3.63
C GLY A 55 -0.93 5.50 2.17
N GLY A 56 -2.09 6.09 1.86
CA GLY A 56 -2.60 6.20 0.50
C GLY A 56 -3.23 4.92 -0.04
N ARG A 57 -3.86 5.01 -1.24
CA ARG A 57 -4.47 3.86 -1.94
C ARG A 57 -3.46 2.78 -2.34
N GLN A 58 -2.20 3.15 -2.50
CA GLN A 58 -1.11 2.25 -2.87
C GLN A 58 -0.17 2.09 -1.67
N ARG A 59 -0.04 0.88 -1.14
CA ARG A 59 1.01 0.59 -0.15
C ARG A 59 2.37 0.79 -0.81
N GLY A 60 3.21 1.66 -0.26
CA GLY A 60 4.56 1.89 -0.77
C GLY A 60 5.35 0.58 -0.85
N LEU A 61 6.10 0.39 -1.93
CA LEU A 61 7.09 -0.68 -2.04
C LEU A 61 8.29 -0.32 -1.16
N GLY A 62 8.35 -0.90 0.05
CA GLY A 62 9.48 -0.73 0.96
C GLY A 62 10.70 -1.50 0.47
N LEU A 63 11.60 -0.86 -0.27
CA LEU A 63 12.87 -1.43 -0.73
C LEU A 63 14.08 -0.92 0.09
N ALA A 64 13.89 -0.70 1.39
CA ALA A 64 14.96 -0.35 2.31
C ALA A 64 14.94 -1.28 3.53
N VAL A 65 16.09 -1.88 3.83
CA VAL A 65 16.36 -2.50 5.14
C VAL A 65 16.93 -1.38 6.01
N GLU A 66 16.17 -0.92 7.00
CA GLU A 66 16.66 0.03 8.00
C GLU A 66 16.59 -0.64 9.38
N GLU A 67 17.76 -0.82 9.99
CA GLU A 67 17.94 -1.16 11.39
C GLU A 67 17.53 0.06 12.24
N GLY A 68 16.35 0.06 12.86
CA GLY A 68 16.02 1.15 13.77
C GLY A 68 14.56 1.27 14.22
N SER A 69 14.27 0.65 15.37
CA SER A 69 13.24 1.00 16.37
C SER A 69 12.03 1.83 15.91
N GLY A 70 11.20 1.23 15.07
CA GLY A 70 9.85 1.69 14.77
C GLY A 70 9.11 0.51 14.17
N GLY A 71 8.78 -0.47 15.03
CA GLY A 71 8.24 -1.76 14.62
C GLY A 71 7.03 -1.61 13.73
N ILE A 72 7.24 -1.70 12.41
CA ILE A 72 6.27 -2.34 11.53
C ILE A 72 5.96 -3.65 12.24
N ALA A 73 4.69 -3.90 12.55
CA ALA A 73 4.30 -5.21 13.07
C ALA A 73 4.73 -6.21 12.01
N THR A 74 5.90 -6.82 12.23
CA THR A 74 6.38 -7.93 11.45
C THR A 74 5.31 -8.99 11.68
N TYR A 75 4.43 -9.16 10.70
CA TYR A 75 3.52 -10.28 10.71
C TYR A 75 4.42 -11.51 10.58
N THR A 76 4.80 -12.06 11.73
CA THR A 76 5.47 -13.35 11.78
C THR A 76 4.44 -14.33 11.27
N TYR A 77 4.58 -14.69 9.99
CA TYR A 77 3.78 -15.75 9.40
C TYR A 77 4.17 -17.04 10.10
N ALA A 78 3.42 -17.39 11.15
CA ALA A 78 3.52 -18.69 11.77
C ALA A 78 2.97 -19.70 10.77
N ARG A 79 3.88 -20.44 10.12
CA ARG A 79 3.51 -21.50 9.19
C ARG A 79 2.54 -22.45 9.90
N PRO A 80 1.30 -22.62 9.40
CA PRO A 80 0.37 -23.58 9.99
C PRO A 80 1.01 -24.97 10.03
N ALA A 81 0.94 -25.63 11.18
CA ALA A 81 1.41 -27.00 11.31
C ALA A 81 0.68 -27.89 10.29
N GLY A 82 1.42 -28.62 9.46
CA GLY A 82 0.86 -29.50 8.42
C GLY A 82 0.91 -28.95 6.98
N HIS A 83 1.37 -27.73 6.74
CA HIS A 83 1.54 -27.25 5.36
C HIS A 83 2.75 -27.92 4.67
N GLN A 84 2.49 -28.88 3.79
CA GLN A 84 3.50 -29.41 2.88
C GLN A 84 3.67 -28.47 1.68
N PRO A 85 4.88 -27.99 1.37
CA PRO A 85 5.08 -27.16 0.18
C PRO A 85 4.84 -28.01 -1.07
N VAL A 86 3.96 -27.54 -1.96
CA VAL A 86 3.81 -28.14 -3.28
C VAL A 86 5.01 -27.72 -4.12
N ARG A 87 5.79 -28.69 -4.60
CA ARG A 87 6.80 -28.41 -5.62
C ARG A 87 6.08 -28.22 -6.95
N VAL A 88 6.08 -26.98 -7.43
CA VAL A 88 5.63 -26.69 -8.80
C VAL A 88 6.80 -27.02 -9.72
N GLN A 89 6.65 -28.08 -10.51
CA GLN A 89 7.58 -28.42 -11.59
C GLN A 89 7.04 -27.83 -12.89
N PRO A 90 7.89 -27.12 -13.68
CA PRO A 90 7.50 -26.68 -15.01
C PRO A 90 7.12 -27.88 -15.87
N THR A 91 6.09 -27.72 -16.68
CA THR A 91 5.72 -28.65 -17.74
C THR A 91 6.73 -28.55 -18.90
N GLU A 92 6.80 -29.59 -19.73
CA GLU A 92 7.69 -29.61 -20.91
C GLU A 92 7.44 -28.42 -21.85
N ALA A 93 6.17 -28.05 -22.03
CA ALA A 93 5.78 -26.90 -22.84
C ALA A 93 6.29 -25.56 -22.29
N GLU A 94 6.32 -25.40 -20.96
CA GLU A 94 6.83 -24.19 -20.30
C GLU A 94 8.36 -24.10 -20.41
N ILE A 95 9.05 -25.24 -20.39
CA ILE A 95 10.51 -25.31 -20.59
C ILE A 95 10.85 -24.91 -22.03
N GLU A 96 10.13 -25.43 -23.02
CA GLU A 96 10.35 -25.08 -24.43
C GLU A 96 10.08 -23.59 -24.70
N ALA A 97 8.96 -23.06 -24.17
CA ALA A 97 8.63 -21.64 -24.27
C ALA A 97 9.69 -20.75 -23.60
N HIS A 98 10.22 -21.17 -22.45
CA HIS A 98 11.31 -20.48 -21.78
C HIS A 98 12.59 -20.49 -22.64
N GLN A 99 12.97 -21.62 -23.21
CA GLN A 99 14.14 -21.70 -24.09
C GLN A 99 14.00 -20.83 -25.35
N ALA A 100 12.81 -20.79 -25.96
CA ALA A 100 12.51 -19.92 -27.09
C ALA A 100 12.62 -18.43 -26.71
N PHE A 101 12.14 -18.06 -25.52
CA PHE A 101 12.28 -16.71 -24.99
C PHE A 101 13.74 -16.33 -24.75
N VAL A 102 14.52 -17.22 -24.13
CA VAL A 102 15.94 -16.98 -23.79
C VAL A 102 16.80 -16.77 -25.03
N LYS A 103 16.55 -17.51 -26.12
CA LYS A 103 17.23 -17.33 -27.41
C LYS A 103 17.02 -15.95 -28.04
N ARG A 104 15.99 -15.23 -27.62
CA ARG A 104 15.66 -13.89 -28.11
C ARG A 104 16.43 -12.78 -27.38
N LEU A 105 17.17 -13.12 -26.31
CA LEU A 105 18.03 -12.19 -25.58
C LEU A 105 19.46 -12.22 -26.15
N SER A 106 20.11 -11.07 -26.17
CA SER A 106 21.46 -10.89 -26.72
C SER A 106 22.58 -11.37 -25.80
N ASP A 107 22.36 -11.36 -24.49
CA ASP A 107 23.33 -11.83 -23.46
C ASP A 107 22.59 -12.41 -22.25
N PRO A 108 22.06 -13.65 -22.37
CA PRO A 108 21.30 -14.26 -21.30
C PRO A 108 22.20 -14.90 -20.23
N LEU A 109 22.17 -14.35 -19.01
CA LEU A 109 22.85 -14.91 -17.83
C LEU A 109 22.41 -16.35 -17.46
N TRP A 110 21.27 -16.81 -17.97
CA TRP A 110 20.73 -18.15 -17.71
C TRP A 110 21.38 -19.27 -18.55
N LEU A 111 22.12 -18.93 -19.61
CA LEU A 111 22.84 -19.90 -20.46
C LEU A 111 24.33 -20.00 -20.13
N ALA A 112 24.80 -19.26 -19.12
CA ALA A 112 26.20 -19.22 -18.68
C ALA A 112 26.57 -20.41 -17.80
#